data_AF-A0AAW8DJF2-F1
#
_entry.id   AF-A0AAW8DJF2-F1
#
_cell.length_a   1.000
_cell.length_b   1.000
_cell.length_c   1.000
_cell.angle_alpha   90.00
_cell.angle_beta   90.00
_cell.angle_gamma   90.00
#
_symmetry.space_group_name_H-M   'P 1'
#
loop_
_entity.id
_entity.type
_entity.pdbx_description
1 polymer ?
#
loop_
_entity_poly.entity_id
_entity_poly.type
_entity_poly.pdbx_seq_one_letter_code
_entity_poly.pdbx_strand_id
1 'polypeptide(L)'
;MAGNPNGTLNLSRPGTRAQNSGGLTLGSPMMRGGAASSNPAAAPLGLNVGSGPAHRSPRNAVAVQDHAFPAPTLSEVRALDETNPVVRLNERQSAIGSLLAAGPRSVAWEDEEFTTGALHVDGHSAGAPVKTSGNRPLVGFHGTSGVVSLRHVRQLRRALIIAAEAPLTIGVFGGAAAAVVPRNSEGDRSVLYISRIGPVLEIRVEFVPADASDAEIWAMLGFSMTIPLDQQVLSH
;
A
#
# COMPACT_ATOMS: atom_id res chain seq x y z
N MET A 1 -10.20 22.14 -65.20
CA MET A 1 -9.01 23.02 -65.24
C MET A 1 -8.53 23.16 -63.81
N ALA A 2 -7.58 22.33 -63.39
CA ALA A 2 -6.12 22.58 -63.43
C ALA A 2 -5.70 23.54 -62.28
N GLY A 3 -4.79 23.23 -61.37
CA GLY A 3 -3.93 22.05 -61.24
C GLY A 3 -3.18 22.06 -59.89
N ASN A 4 -2.67 20.89 -59.53
CA ASN A 4 -1.57 20.69 -58.58
C ASN A 4 -0.25 20.81 -59.38
N PRO A 5 0.90 21.23 -58.79
CA PRO A 5 1.90 20.20 -58.48
C PRO A 5 2.90 20.49 -57.33
N ASN A 6 3.26 19.40 -56.63
CA ASN A 6 4.59 18.96 -56.18
C ASN A 6 5.66 19.94 -55.68
N GLY A 7 6.16 19.65 -54.46
CA GLY A 7 7.51 19.98 -54.00
C GLY A 7 7.99 18.99 -52.94
N THR A 8 9.00 18.20 -53.29
CA THR A 8 9.51 16.95 -52.70
C THR A 8 10.48 17.08 -51.52
N LEU A 9 10.45 16.06 -50.64
CA LEU A 9 11.52 15.34 -49.92
C LEU A 9 12.83 16.08 -49.55
N ASN A 10 13.21 16.02 -48.27
CA ASN A 10 14.62 15.95 -47.90
C ASN A 10 14.89 14.94 -46.77
N LEU A 11 15.60 13.87 -47.13
CA LEU A 11 16.19 12.86 -46.24
C LEU A 11 17.57 13.39 -45.81
N SER A 12 17.83 13.49 -44.51
CA SER A 12 19.20 13.67 -44.00
C SER A 12 19.34 13.06 -42.60
N ARG A 13 19.94 11.87 -42.56
CA ARG A 13 20.83 11.33 -41.51
C ARG A 13 22.13 10.96 -42.26
N PRO A 14 23.34 10.99 -41.67
CA PRO A 14 23.65 10.56 -40.30
C PRO A 14 24.70 11.42 -39.55
N GLY A 15 24.82 11.19 -38.23
CA GLY A 15 25.91 11.73 -37.41
C GLY A 15 26.04 10.96 -36.09
N THR A 16 27.03 10.08 -36.05
CA THR A 16 27.45 9.24 -34.92
C THR A 16 28.39 9.99 -33.98
N ARG A 17 28.18 9.90 -32.65
CA ARG A 17 29.29 9.95 -31.68
C ARG A 17 28.95 9.33 -30.30
N ALA A 18 29.79 8.36 -29.93
CA ALA A 18 30.27 7.87 -28.62
C ALA A 18 29.30 7.80 -27.42
N GLN A 19 28.95 6.61 -26.92
CA GLN A 19 29.74 5.72 -26.02
C GLN A 19 30.08 6.33 -24.65
N ASN A 20 29.44 5.81 -23.59
CA ASN A 20 30.11 5.46 -22.34
C ASN A 20 29.39 4.30 -21.67
N SER A 21 29.96 3.12 -21.84
CA SER A 21 29.60 1.89 -21.15
C SER A 21 30.45 1.81 -19.87
N GLY A 22 29.83 1.97 -18.70
CA GLY A 22 30.46 1.66 -17.42
C GLY A 22 30.46 0.15 -17.20
N GLY A 23 31.61 -0.47 -17.44
CA GLY A 23 31.80 -1.93 -17.38
C GLY A 23 31.71 -2.52 -15.97
N LEU A 24 31.08 -3.69 -15.90
CA LEU A 24 31.28 -4.67 -14.84
C LEU A 24 32.72 -5.20 -14.87
N THR A 25 33.40 -5.19 -13.72
CA THR A 25 34.66 -5.92 -13.52
C THR A 25 34.44 -7.06 -12.54
N LEU A 26 34.43 -8.28 -13.09
CA LEU A 26 34.68 -9.53 -12.36
C LEU A 26 36.19 -9.69 -12.21
N GLY A 27 36.68 -9.81 -10.97
CA GLY A 27 38.10 -10.01 -10.70
C GLY A 27 38.33 -10.67 -9.34
N SER A 28 38.56 -11.97 -9.35
CA SER A 28 39.32 -12.70 -8.34
C SER A 28 40.28 -13.59 -9.14
N PRO A 29 41.56 -13.70 -8.77
CA PRO A 29 41.90 -14.73 -7.80
C PRO A 29 43.14 -14.50 -6.90
N MET A 30 43.15 -15.28 -5.81
CA MET A 30 44.26 -16.06 -5.22
C MET A 30 45.42 -15.43 -4.40
N MET A 31 45.53 -16.00 -3.17
CA MET A 31 46.71 -16.60 -2.50
C MET A 31 47.58 -15.77 -1.53
N ARG A 32 47.41 -16.08 -0.23
CA ARG A 32 48.43 -16.39 0.80
C ARG A 32 47.69 -16.72 2.10
N GLY A 33 47.94 -17.74 2.92
CA GLY A 33 48.98 -18.78 2.97
C GLY A 33 49.28 -19.09 4.45
N GLY A 34 49.01 -20.33 4.88
CA GLY A 34 49.53 -21.01 6.10
C GLY A 34 48.96 -20.57 7.46
N ALA A 35 48.91 -21.37 8.52
CA ALA A 35 49.10 -22.81 8.78
C ALA A 35 48.50 -23.09 10.19
N ALA A 36 47.70 -24.14 10.33
CA ALA A 36 47.94 -25.33 11.17
C ALA A 36 47.86 -25.22 12.73
N SER A 37 46.98 -26.08 13.27
CA SER A 37 47.14 -26.93 14.47
C SER A 37 46.84 -26.37 15.87
N SER A 38 45.78 -26.88 16.52
CA SER A 38 45.83 -27.81 17.68
C SER A 38 44.63 -27.67 18.65
N ASN A 39 43.92 -28.78 18.89
CA ASN A 39 43.11 -29.07 20.11
C ASN A 39 44.07 -29.62 21.20
N PRO A 40 43.75 -29.79 22.52
CA PRO A 40 42.42 -30.00 23.15
C PRO A 40 42.15 -29.37 24.56
N ALA A 41 40.89 -29.49 25.00
CA ALA A 41 40.31 -29.74 26.35
C ALA A 41 40.89 -29.13 27.66
N ALA A 42 40.01 -28.46 28.44
CA ALA A 42 39.77 -28.73 29.88
C ALA A 42 38.55 -27.94 30.42
N ALA A 43 37.71 -28.61 31.22
CA ALA A 43 36.57 -28.05 31.97
C ALA A 43 37.04 -27.29 33.24
N PRO A 44 36.14 -26.52 33.88
CA PRO A 44 35.61 -27.06 35.13
C PRO A 44 34.09 -26.91 35.32
N LEU A 45 33.60 -27.79 36.20
CA LEU A 45 32.26 -27.93 36.72
C LEU A 45 31.74 -26.67 37.43
N GLY A 46 30.49 -26.31 37.13
CA GLY A 46 29.64 -25.43 37.93
C GLY A 46 28.20 -25.92 37.84
N LEU A 47 27.63 -26.33 38.98
CA LEU A 47 26.32 -26.95 39.10
C LEU A 47 25.15 -25.99 38.78
N ASN A 48 24.28 -26.46 37.88
CA ASN A 48 22.85 -26.73 38.07
C ASN A 48 21.89 -25.60 38.50
N VAL A 49 21.03 -25.14 37.56
CA VAL A 49 19.58 -24.97 37.77
C VAL A 49 18.83 -25.20 36.45
N GLY A 50 17.95 -26.21 36.43
CA GLY A 50 16.65 -26.12 35.76
C GLY A 50 16.60 -26.25 34.22
N SER A 51 16.56 -27.49 33.75
CA SER A 51 16.05 -27.85 32.44
C SER A 51 14.58 -27.45 32.29
N GLY A 52 14.30 -26.67 31.25
CA GLY A 52 12.96 -26.52 30.69
C GLY A 52 13.07 -25.90 29.31
N PRO A 53 12.81 -26.63 28.21
CA PRO A 53 12.70 -25.98 26.91
C PRO A 53 11.52 -25.01 27.02
N ALA A 54 11.81 -23.71 26.95
CA ALA A 54 10.79 -22.69 26.80
C ALA A 54 10.12 -22.95 25.45
N HIS A 55 9.07 -23.77 25.48
CA HIS A 55 8.12 -23.92 24.40
C HIS A 55 7.58 -22.51 24.17
N ARG A 56 8.10 -21.81 23.16
CA ARG A 56 7.41 -20.65 22.59
C ARG A 56 6.11 -21.20 22.05
N SER A 57 5.09 -21.21 22.90
CA SER A 57 3.72 -21.38 22.46
C SER A 57 3.49 -20.33 21.37
N PRO A 58 2.96 -20.70 20.19
CA PRO A 58 2.53 -19.74 19.20
C PRO A 58 1.33 -18.98 19.78
N ARG A 59 1.58 -17.97 20.60
CA ARG A 59 0.52 -17.13 21.16
C ARG A 59 -0.03 -16.24 20.05
N ASN A 60 -1.30 -16.48 19.74
CA ASN A 60 -2.30 -15.48 19.36
C ASN A 60 -2.37 -15.00 17.90
N ALA A 61 -1.89 -15.77 16.92
CA ALA A 61 -2.31 -15.53 15.52
C ALA A 61 -3.69 -16.14 15.21
N VAL A 62 -4.07 -17.23 15.90
CA VAL A 62 -5.35 -17.93 15.71
C VAL A 62 -6.52 -17.14 16.32
N ALA A 63 -6.32 -16.54 17.50
CA ALA A 63 -7.40 -15.96 18.29
C ALA A 63 -8.10 -14.74 17.67
N VAL A 64 -7.51 -14.05 16.68
CA VAL A 64 -8.19 -12.94 15.99
C VAL A 64 -8.90 -13.39 14.72
N GLN A 65 -8.47 -14.50 14.11
CA GLN A 65 -9.26 -15.11 13.04
C GLN A 65 -10.60 -15.65 13.55
N ASP A 66 -10.65 -16.08 14.81
CA ASP A 66 -11.87 -16.64 15.44
C ASP A 66 -13.02 -15.64 15.59
N HIS A 67 -12.78 -14.33 15.52
CA HIS A 67 -13.82 -13.31 15.68
C HIS A 67 -14.26 -12.64 14.37
N ALA A 68 -13.55 -12.88 13.27
CA ALA A 68 -13.89 -12.29 11.98
C ALA A 68 -14.59 -13.32 11.09
N PHE A 69 -15.77 -12.99 10.58
CA PHE A 69 -16.48 -13.86 9.61
C PHE A 69 -15.56 -14.20 8.43
N PRO A 70 -15.59 -15.44 7.91
CA PRO A 70 -14.76 -15.82 6.76
C PRO A 70 -14.92 -14.83 5.60
N ALA A 71 -13.80 -14.40 5.03
CA ALA A 71 -13.76 -13.52 3.87
C ALA A 71 -12.68 -14.01 2.90
N PRO A 72 -12.92 -13.92 1.58
CA PRO A 72 -11.97 -14.42 0.60
C PRO A 72 -10.69 -13.58 0.59
N THR A 73 -9.60 -14.17 0.13
CA THR A 73 -8.33 -13.46 -0.07
C THR A 73 -8.30 -12.74 -1.41
N LEU A 74 -7.37 -11.80 -1.57
CA LEU A 74 -7.18 -11.06 -2.82
C LEU A 74 -6.85 -11.95 -4.03
N SER A 75 -6.34 -13.18 -3.79
CA SER A 75 -6.03 -14.13 -4.87
C SER A 75 -7.23 -14.97 -5.30
N GLU A 76 -8.30 -15.01 -4.49
CA GLU A 76 -9.50 -15.80 -4.73
C GLU A 76 -10.57 -15.00 -5.48
N VAL A 77 -10.48 -13.67 -5.44
CA VAL A 77 -11.43 -12.75 -6.07
C VAL A 77 -10.78 -12.04 -7.24
N ARG A 78 -11.45 -12.06 -8.40
CA ARG A 78 -11.00 -11.30 -9.58
C ARG A 78 -11.42 -9.84 -9.53
N ALA A 79 -12.62 -9.57 -9.01
CA ALA A 79 -13.18 -8.23 -8.93
C ALA A 79 -13.99 -8.05 -7.63
N LEU A 80 -13.86 -6.88 -7.00
CA LEU A 80 -14.77 -6.45 -5.96
C LEU A 80 -15.98 -5.75 -6.59
N ASP A 81 -17.17 -6.20 -6.21
CA ASP A 81 -18.47 -5.76 -6.69
C ASP A 81 -19.55 -6.03 -5.62
N GLU A 82 -20.82 -5.84 -5.96
CA GLU A 82 -21.96 -6.07 -5.05
C GLU A 82 -22.08 -7.53 -4.59
N THR A 83 -21.60 -8.48 -5.40
CA THR A 83 -21.67 -9.92 -5.09
C THR A 83 -20.48 -10.36 -4.24
N ASN A 84 -19.30 -9.78 -4.50
CA ASN A 84 -18.05 -10.06 -3.81
C ASN A 84 -17.49 -8.77 -3.19
N PRO A 85 -18.16 -8.20 -2.18
CA PRO A 85 -17.84 -6.86 -1.72
C PRO A 85 -16.60 -6.79 -0.84
N VAL A 86 -16.11 -7.93 -0.33
CA VAL A 86 -15.07 -7.97 0.70
C VAL A 86 -13.95 -8.91 0.30
N VAL A 87 -12.72 -8.46 0.55
CA VAL A 87 -11.52 -9.30 0.59
C VAL A 87 -10.73 -9.02 1.86
N ARG A 88 -9.96 -9.99 2.33
CA ARG A 88 -9.16 -9.85 3.54
C ARG A 88 -7.70 -10.23 3.31
N LEU A 89 -6.79 -9.36 3.77
CA LEU A 89 -5.35 -9.62 3.79
C LEU A 89 -4.98 -10.22 5.13
N ASN A 90 -4.39 -11.41 5.12
CA ASN A 90 -3.90 -12.04 6.35
C ASN A 90 -2.77 -11.24 7.02
N GLU A 91 -2.40 -11.60 8.26
CA GLU A 91 -1.36 -10.92 9.04
C GLU A 91 -0.02 -10.77 8.28
N ARG A 92 0.36 -11.77 7.49
CA ARG A 92 1.60 -11.72 6.70
C ARG A 92 1.48 -10.70 5.56
N GLN A 93 0.38 -10.73 4.82
CA GLN A 93 0.12 -9.80 3.72
C GLN A 93 -0.03 -8.37 4.22
N SER A 94 -0.70 -8.18 5.36
CA SER A 94 -0.90 -6.87 5.97
C SER A 94 0.38 -6.28 6.59
N ALA A 95 1.47 -7.04 6.72
CA ALA A 95 2.74 -6.58 7.31
C ALA A 95 3.84 -6.26 6.27
N ILE A 96 3.61 -6.52 4.98
CA ILE A 96 4.65 -6.46 3.96
C ILE A 96 4.30 -5.45 2.86
N GLY A 97 5.21 -4.50 2.62
CA GLY A 97 5.14 -3.57 1.50
C GLY A 97 3.99 -2.56 1.63
N SER A 98 3.22 -2.43 0.55
CA SER A 98 2.11 -1.50 0.43
C SER A 98 0.93 -2.16 -0.27
N LEU A 99 -0.28 -1.72 0.09
CA LEU A 99 -1.45 -1.88 -0.75
C LEU A 99 -1.45 -0.70 -1.73
N LEU A 100 -1.52 -1.01 -3.02
CA LEU A 100 -1.56 -0.03 -4.09
C LEU A 100 -2.93 -0.03 -4.72
N ALA A 101 -3.46 1.17 -4.99
CA ALA A 101 -4.68 1.37 -5.75
C ALA A 101 -4.36 2.24 -6.97
N ALA A 102 -4.57 1.71 -8.17
CA ALA A 102 -4.52 2.47 -9.41
C ALA A 102 -5.91 3.02 -9.74
N GLY A 103 -5.97 4.25 -10.27
CA GLY A 103 -7.22 4.93 -10.61
C GLY A 103 -7.97 5.71 -9.51
N PRO A 104 -7.43 5.99 -8.30
CA PRO A 104 -8.16 6.80 -7.34
C PRO A 104 -8.11 8.29 -7.65
N ARG A 105 -9.18 9.02 -7.28
CA ARG A 105 -9.19 10.49 -7.31
C ARG A 105 -8.74 11.10 -5.99
N SER A 106 -9.02 10.40 -4.88
CA SER A 106 -8.68 10.84 -3.53
C SER A 106 -8.58 9.66 -2.57
N VAL A 107 -7.87 9.89 -1.47
CA VAL A 107 -7.71 8.97 -0.36
C VAL A 107 -7.98 9.71 0.95
N ALA A 108 -8.52 9.01 1.94
CA ALA A 108 -8.67 9.52 3.30
C ALA A 108 -8.17 8.48 4.31
N TRP A 109 -7.79 8.94 5.50
CA TRP A 109 -7.29 8.08 6.57
C TRP A 109 -7.77 8.56 7.93
N GLU A 110 -7.80 7.60 8.85
CA GLU A 110 -7.93 7.80 10.28
C GLU A 110 -6.88 6.89 10.93
N ASP A 111 -6.01 7.47 11.74
CA ASP A 111 -5.00 6.72 12.49
C ASP A 111 -5.54 6.21 13.84
N GLU A 112 -4.68 5.56 14.62
CA GLU A 112 -5.04 5.02 15.93
C GLU A 112 -5.32 6.09 17.00
N GLU A 113 -4.89 7.33 16.75
CA GLU A 113 -5.14 8.50 17.61
C GLU A 113 -6.37 9.31 17.15
N PHE A 114 -7.14 8.80 16.18
CA PHE A 114 -8.28 9.47 15.56
C PHE A 114 -7.90 10.73 14.78
N THR A 115 -6.63 10.88 14.41
CA THR A 115 -6.20 11.92 13.48
C THR A 115 -6.67 11.53 12.08
N THR A 116 -7.46 12.41 11.48
CA THR A 116 -8.03 12.21 10.15
C THR A 116 -7.48 13.23 9.16
N GLY A 117 -7.29 12.74 7.94
CA GLY A 117 -6.93 13.60 6.83
C GLY A 117 -7.30 12.96 5.51
N ALA A 118 -7.18 13.75 4.46
CA ALA A 118 -7.42 13.34 3.10
C ALA A 118 -6.43 14.03 2.14
N LEU A 119 -6.21 13.38 1.02
CA LEU A 119 -5.36 13.87 -0.05
C LEU A 119 -6.05 13.53 -1.38
N HIS A 120 -6.07 14.49 -2.29
CA HIS A 120 -6.50 14.33 -3.67
C HIS A 120 -5.28 14.04 -4.56
N VAL A 121 -5.52 13.40 -5.71
CA VAL A 121 -4.46 13.05 -6.66
C VAL A 121 -3.72 14.27 -7.23
N ASP A 122 -4.37 15.44 -7.23
CA ASP A 122 -3.83 16.73 -7.66
C ASP A 122 -3.06 17.48 -6.57
N GLY A 123 -3.00 16.92 -5.36
CA GLY A 123 -2.26 17.47 -4.23
C GLY A 123 -3.09 18.32 -3.26
N HIS A 124 -4.38 18.59 -3.54
CA HIS A 124 -5.25 19.21 -2.53
C HIS A 124 -5.41 18.29 -1.33
N SER A 125 -5.38 18.87 -0.12
CA SER A 125 -5.49 18.09 1.11
C SER A 125 -6.51 18.71 2.06
N ALA A 126 -7.04 17.87 2.94
CA ALA A 126 -7.90 18.26 4.04
C ALA A 126 -7.47 17.52 5.30
N GLY A 127 -7.75 18.09 6.46
CA GLY A 127 -7.41 17.49 7.74
C GLY A 127 -5.91 17.55 8.06
N ALA A 128 -5.44 16.58 8.86
CA ALA A 128 -4.07 16.54 9.33
C ALA A 128 -3.25 15.39 8.69
N PRO A 129 -1.99 15.65 8.28
CA PRO A 129 -1.12 14.61 7.73
C PRO A 129 -0.65 13.65 8.82
N VAL A 130 -0.70 12.35 8.53
CA VAL A 130 -0.12 11.31 9.41
C VAL A 130 1.07 10.67 8.72
N LYS A 131 2.20 10.64 9.44
CA LYS A 131 3.42 9.99 8.98
C LYS A 131 3.72 8.76 9.83
N THR A 132 4.18 7.73 9.15
CA THR A 132 4.75 6.54 9.80
C THR A 132 6.07 6.87 10.50
N SER A 133 6.51 6.00 11.39
CA SER A 133 7.83 6.11 12.04
C SER A 133 9.01 6.13 11.06
N GLY A 134 8.81 5.63 9.84
CA GLY A 134 9.77 5.71 8.74
C GLY A 134 9.68 6.99 7.90
N ASN A 135 8.96 8.01 8.35
CA ASN A 135 8.71 9.29 7.66
C ASN A 135 8.06 9.13 6.26
N ARG A 136 7.34 8.02 6.04
CA ARG A 136 6.49 7.81 4.86
C ARG A 136 5.02 8.06 5.22
N PRO A 137 4.18 8.55 4.27
CA PRO A 137 2.75 8.64 4.51
C PRO A 137 2.15 7.29 4.91
N LEU A 138 1.26 7.29 5.92
CA LEU A 138 0.51 6.08 6.29
C LEU A 138 -0.46 5.69 5.17
N VAL A 139 -1.17 6.69 4.66
CA VAL A 139 -1.99 6.66 3.45
C VAL A 139 -1.63 7.89 2.63
N GLY A 140 -1.63 7.76 1.30
CA GLY A 140 -1.35 8.89 0.42
C GLY A 140 -1.24 8.47 -1.03
N PHE A 141 -0.54 9.27 -1.82
CA PHE A 141 -0.26 8.99 -3.23
C PHE A 141 1.22 8.71 -3.49
N HIS A 142 1.49 7.83 -4.45
CA HIS A 142 2.78 7.69 -5.11
C HIS A 142 2.55 7.79 -6.63
N GLY A 143 2.91 8.94 -7.20
CA GLY A 143 2.42 9.31 -8.53
C GLY A 143 0.90 9.48 -8.49
N THR A 144 0.17 8.79 -9.35
CA THR A 144 -1.29 8.79 -9.39
C THR A 144 -1.92 7.60 -8.64
N SER A 145 -1.10 6.72 -8.06
CA SER A 145 -1.58 5.55 -7.33
C SER A 145 -1.78 5.89 -5.85
N GLY A 146 -2.95 5.53 -5.31
CA GLY A 146 -3.19 5.52 -3.88
C GLY A 146 -2.35 4.43 -3.21
N VAL A 147 -1.84 4.72 -2.03
CA VAL A 147 -0.93 3.83 -1.29
C VAL A 147 -1.36 3.76 0.17
N VAL A 148 -1.41 2.55 0.71
CA VAL A 148 -1.47 2.30 2.16
C VAL A 148 -0.21 1.55 2.58
N SER A 149 0.52 2.11 3.55
CA SER A 149 1.77 1.54 4.07
C SER A 149 1.50 0.36 5.01
N LEU A 150 1.55 -0.87 4.48
CA LEU A 150 1.18 -2.09 5.20
C LEU A 150 2.11 -2.39 6.38
N ARG A 151 3.42 -2.13 6.24
CA ARG A 151 4.38 -2.27 7.36
C ARG A 151 3.99 -1.46 8.61
N HIS A 152 3.19 -0.41 8.45
CA HIS A 152 2.74 0.47 9.52
C HIS A 152 1.22 0.40 9.75
N VAL A 153 0.54 -0.64 9.23
CA VAL A 153 -0.92 -0.76 9.29
C VAL A 153 -1.48 -0.75 10.72
N ARG A 154 -0.67 -1.06 11.74
CA ARG A 154 -1.10 -0.95 13.14
C ARG A 154 -1.48 0.47 13.55
N GLN A 155 -0.83 1.47 12.94
CA GLN A 155 -1.14 2.88 13.11
C GLN A 155 -2.41 3.29 12.36
N LEU A 156 -2.91 2.45 11.45
CA LEU A 156 -4.14 2.70 10.70
C LEU A 156 -5.34 2.14 11.47
N ARG A 157 -6.36 2.96 11.64
CA ARG A 157 -7.69 2.52 12.08
C ARG A 157 -8.57 2.19 10.88
N ARG A 158 -8.66 3.12 9.93
CA ARG A 158 -9.40 2.94 8.67
C ARG A 158 -8.91 3.91 7.58
N ALA A 159 -9.18 3.58 6.32
CA ALA A 159 -8.90 4.42 5.18
C ALA A 159 -10.01 4.33 4.12
N LEU A 160 -10.09 5.36 3.29
CA LEU A 160 -10.92 5.39 2.09
C LEU A 160 -10.04 5.53 0.86
N ILE A 161 -10.42 4.87 -0.22
CA ILE A 161 -9.89 5.11 -1.57
C ILE A 161 -11.09 5.33 -2.49
N ILE A 162 -11.23 6.54 -3.01
CA ILE A 162 -12.38 6.93 -3.83
C ILE A 162 -11.99 6.80 -5.30
N ALA A 163 -12.78 6.04 -6.05
CA ALA A 163 -12.54 5.83 -7.48
C ALA A 163 -12.63 7.13 -8.27
N ALA A 164 -11.76 7.30 -9.25
CA ALA A 164 -12.00 8.23 -10.35
C ALA A 164 -13.05 7.62 -11.32
N GLU A 165 -13.20 8.20 -12.52
CA GLU A 165 -14.03 7.60 -13.57
C GLU A 165 -13.42 6.33 -14.18
N ALA A 166 -12.09 6.20 -14.11
CA ALA A 166 -11.39 5.00 -14.56
C ALA A 166 -11.57 3.85 -13.55
N PRO A 167 -11.56 2.58 -14.00
CA PRO A 167 -11.64 1.44 -13.11
C PRO A 167 -10.53 1.45 -12.06
N LEU A 168 -10.91 1.17 -10.82
CA LEU A 168 -9.95 0.96 -9.74
C LEU A 168 -9.33 -0.44 -9.86
N THR A 169 -8.04 -0.54 -9.57
CA THR A 169 -7.37 -1.84 -9.37
C THR A 169 -6.57 -1.79 -8.10
N ILE A 170 -6.73 -2.81 -7.25
CA ILE A 170 -5.96 -2.94 -6.02
C ILE A 170 -4.99 -4.12 -6.10
N GLY A 171 -3.82 -3.96 -5.49
CA GLY A 171 -2.81 -5.01 -5.44
C GLY A 171 -1.89 -4.88 -4.25
N VAL A 172 -1.27 -6.00 -3.87
CA VAL A 172 -0.27 -6.09 -2.81
C VAL A 172 1.06 -6.59 -3.34
N PHE A 173 2.12 -6.38 -2.55
CA PHE A 173 3.41 -6.98 -2.82
C PHE A 173 3.30 -8.51 -2.90
N GLY A 174 3.82 -9.11 -3.97
CA GLY A 174 3.66 -10.54 -4.28
C GLY A 174 2.69 -10.85 -5.43
N GLY A 175 2.03 -9.82 -5.99
CA GLY A 175 1.35 -9.90 -7.29
C GLY A 175 -0.13 -10.26 -7.24
N ALA A 176 -0.70 -10.54 -6.06
CA ALA A 176 -2.14 -10.65 -5.92
C ALA A 176 -2.78 -9.28 -6.17
N ALA A 177 -3.83 -9.26 -7.00
CA ALA A 177 -4.56 -8.06 -7.38
C ALA A 177 -6.00 -8.39 -7.75
N ALA A 178 -6.89 -7.43 -7.53
CA ALA A 178 -8.30 -7.51 -7.91
C ALA A 178 -8.72 -6.19 -8.57
N ALA A 179 -9.57 -6.30 -9.58
CA ALA A 179 -10.29 -5.15 -10.12
C ALA A 179 -11.35 -4.68 -9.10
N VAL A 180 -11.78 -3.44 -9.23
CA VAL A 180 -12.94 -2.92 -8.48
C VAL A 180 -13.87 -2.33 -9.52
N VAL A 181 -15.12 -2.79 -9.51
CA VAL A 181 -16.10 -2.29 -10.47
C VAL A 181 -16.35 -0.80 -10.17
N PRO A 182 -16.18 0.11 -11.14
CA PRO A 182 -16.22 1.55 -10.87
C PRO A 182 -17.60 2.04 -10.46
N ARG A 183 -18.66 1.36 -10.93
CA ARG A 183 -20.04 1.68 -10.64
C ARG A 183 -20.89 0.42 -10.46
N ASN A 184 -21.86 0.45 -9.56
CA ASN A 184 -22.82 -0.64 -9.43
C ASN A 184 -23.94 -0.57 -10.49
N SER A 185 -24.93 -1.47 -10.39
CA SER A 185 -26.09 -1.47 -11.30
C SER A 185 -26.96 -0.22 -11.21
N GLU A 186 -26.91 0.51 -10.10
CA GLU A 186 -27.64 1.76 -9.88
C GLU A 186 -26.87 3.00 -10.37
N GLY A 187 -25.62 2.83 -10.80
CA GLY A 187 -24.75 3.89 -11.27
C GLY A 187 -23.91 4.56 -10.18
N ASP A 188 -24.06 4.13 -8.92
CA ASP A 188 -23.32 4.62 -7.77
C ASP A 188 -21.83 4.29 -7.88
N ARG A 189 -20.98 5.20 -7.43
CA ARG A 189 -19.52 5.11 -7.52
C ARG A 189 -18.98 4.18 -6.44
N SER A 190 -17.98 3.37 -6.82
CA SER A 190 -17.23 2.56 -5.85
C SER A 190 -16.30 3.40 -4.97
N VAL A 191 -16.33 3.11 -3.67
CA VAL A 191 -15.36 3.58 -2.67
C VAL A 191 -14.83 2.37 -1.93
N LEU A 192 -13.50 2.24 -1.83
CA LEU A 192 -12.92 1.19 -0.98
C LEU A 192 -12.85 1.69 0.45
N TYR A 193 -13.54 0.99 1.34
CA TYR A 193 -13.43 1.12 2.78
C TYR A 193 -12.43 0.09 3.30
N ILE A 194 -11.32 0.55 3.84
CA ILE A 194 -10.24 -0.28 4.38
C ILE A 194 -10.29 -0.17 5.89
N SER A 195 -10.37 -1.29 6.60
CA SER A 195 -10.40 -1.30 8.06
C SER A 195 -9.49 -2.36 8.65
N ARG A 196 -8.86 -2.00 9.77
CA ARG A 196 -8.03 -2.92 10.52
C ARG A 196 -8.87 -3.70 11.51
N ILE A 197 -8.77 -5.03 11.47
CA ILE A 197 -9.39 -5.95 12.43
C ILE A 197 -8.27 -6.76 13.10
N GLY A 198 -7.79 -6.27 14.24
CA GLY A 198 -6.62 -6.82 14.93
C GLY A 198 -5.35 -6.85 14.04
N PRO A 199 -4.78 -8.01 13.66
CA PRO A 199 -3.63 -8.09 12.76
C PRO A 199 -4.02 -8.14 11.27
N VAL A 200 -5.32 -8.22 10.98
CA VAL A 200 -5.86 -8.44 9.64
C VAL A 200 -6.33 -7.11 9.03
N LEU A 201 -6.27 -6.99 7.69
CA LEU A 201 -6.79 -5.83 6.97
C LEU A 201 -7.97 -6.27 6.09
N GLU A 202 -9.14 -5.71 6.35
CA GLU A 202 -10.33 -5.92 5.52
C GLU A 202 -10.45 -4.79 4.52
N ILE A 203 -10.72 -5.14 3.26
CA ILE A 203 -10.94 -4.21 2.17
C ILE A 203 -12.34 -4.51 1.64
N ARG A 204 -13.22 -3.52 1.74
CA ARG A 204 -14.62 -3.62 1.32
C ARG A 204 -14.91 -2.57 0.27
N VAL A 205 -15.62 -2.93 -0.80
CA VAL A 205 -16.19 -1.94 -1.72
C VAL A 205 -17.57 -1.53 -1.21
N GLU A 206 -17.73 -0.22 -1.08
CA GLU A 206 -19.02 0.45 -0.85
C GLU A 206 -19.42 1.20 -2.12
N PHE A 207 -20.71 1.44 -2.29
CA PHE A 207 -21.25 2.26 -3.37
C PHE A 207 -21.92 3.49 -2.78
N VAL A 208 -21.63 4.64 -3.36
CA VAL A 208 -22.14 5.95 -2.94
C VAL A 208 -22.66 6.74 -4.15
N PRO A 209 -23.57 7.72 -3.96
CA PRO A 209 -24.06 8.53 -5.06
C PRO A 209 -22.94 9.07 -5.95
N ALA A 210 -23.09 8.88 -7.26
CA ALA A 210 -22.08 9.17 -8.28
C ALA A 210 -21.53 10.61 -8.27
N ASP A 211 -22.42 11.55 -7.92
CA ASP A 211 -22.27 13.00 -7.91
C ASP A 211 -21.88 13.56 -6.54
N ALA A 212 -21.80 12.71 -5.50
CA ALA A 212 -21.34 13.12 -4.19
C ALA A 212 -19.92 13.71 -4.24
N SER A 213 -19.77 14.87 -3.63
CA SER A 213 -18.47 15.48 -3.37
C SER A 213 -17.65 14.61 -2.43
N ASP A 214 -16.32 14.75 -2.46
CA ASP A 214 -15.46 13.98 -1.55
C ASP A 214 -15.78 14.25 -0.08
N ALA A 215 -16.12 15.49 0.27
CA ALA A 215 -16.54 15.85 1.63
C ALA A 215 -17.83 15.13 2.07
N GLU A 216 -18.82 15.02 1.19
CA GLU A 216 -20.04 14.26 1.45
C GLU A 216 -19.75 12.77 1.60
N ILE A 217 -18.88 12.20 0.74
CA ILE A 217 -18.46 10.80 0.84
C ILE A 217 -17.78 10.53 2.18
N TRP A 218 -16.88 11.41 2.61
CA TRP A 218 -16.22 11.29 3.91
C TRP A 218 -17.25 11.30 5.04
N ALA A 219 -18.20 12.24 5.02
CA ALA A 219 -19.25 12.33 6.03
C ALA A 219 -20.15 11.10 6.05
N MET A 220 -20.60 10.60 4.89
CA MET A 220 -21.41 9.37 4.77
C MET A 220 -20.69 8.16 5.36
N LEU A 221 -19.37 8.08 5.21
CA LEU A 221 -18.54 6.99 5.74
C LEU A 221 -17.95 7.30 7.15
N GLY A 222 -18.45 8.35 7.79
CA GLY A 222 -18.16 8.70 9.18
C GLY A 222 -16.77 9.28 9.43
N PHE A 223 -16.13 9.89 8.43
CA PHE A 223 -14.89 10.64 8.57
C PHE A 223 -15.21 12.11 8.86
N SER A 224 -14.53 12.66 9.88
CA SER A 224 -14.55 14.10 10.19
C SER A 224 -13.11 14.59 10.23
N MET A 225 -12.73 15.49 9.33
CA MET A 225 -11.34 15.95 9.14
C MET A 225 -10.80 16.70 10.37
N THR A 226 -9.60 16.34 10.84
CA THR A 226 -8.93 17.00 11.96
C THR A 226 -8.45 18.38 11.55
N ILE A 227 -8.88 19.43 12.26
CA ILE A 227 -8.42 20.80 11.98
C ILE A 227 -7.01 20.99 12.58
N PRO A 228 -5.98 21.27 11.76
CA PRO A 228 -4.62 21.54 12.26
C PRO A 228 -4.57 22.77 13.19
N LEU A 229 -3.72 22.73 14.22
CA LEU A 229 -3.63 23.80 15.24
C LEU A 229 -3.27 25.18 14.63
N ASP A 230 -2.48 25.22 13.56
CA ASP A 230 -2.11 26.45 12.85
C ASP A 230 -3.30 27.12 12.13
N GLN A 231 -4.37 26.37 11.84
CA GLN A 231 -5.61 26.90 11.28
C GLN A 231 -6.62 27.35 12.35
N GLN A 232 -6.49 26.87 13.59
CA GLN A 232 -7.38 27.27 14.69
C GLN A 232 -7.19 28.73 15.13
N VAL A 233 -6.00 29.30 14.95
CA VAL A 233 -5.68 30.68 15.38
C VAL A 233 -6.30 31.74 14.47
N LEU A 234 -6.71 31.40 13.24
CA LEU A 234 -7.27 32.34 12.26
C LEU A 234 -8.81 32.37 12.24
N SER A 235 -9.47 31.61 13.12
CA SER A 235 -10.94 31.48 13.17
C SER A 235 -11.61 32.32 14.26
N HIS A 236 -10.88 33.24 14.89
CA HIS A 236 -11.36 34.13 15.96
C HIS A 236 -11.25 35.61 15.59
#